data_AF-A0A821MJV1-F1
#
_entry.id   AF-A0A821MJV1-F1
#
_cell.length_a   1.000
_cell.length_b   1.000
_cell.length_c   1.000
_cell.angle_alpha   90.00
_cell.angle_beta   90.00
_cell.angle_gamma   90.00
#
_symmetry.space_group_name_H-M   'P 1'
#
loop_
_entity.id
_entity.type
_entity.pdbx_description
1 polymer ?
#
loop_
_entity_poly.entity_id
_entity_poly.type
_entity_poly.pdbx_seq_one_letter_code
_entity_poly.pdbx_strand_id
1 'polypeptide(L)'
;LRNFFVFSSDNLNSLPQLFSLNIRTIHIIDDLNNIYRLIFVLPTLKYNKLYLYENECSISIPIGTEKQFSTIEYLHIAHCYTFDELHALISYTPKLRHLNLSHENQDDSTIEIMLPITLDNLTYISMYTNYINFDEFEIFIKHIYSNLKTLYVTFLYQDIAFLYAHRWEQLILRYLSQLKK
;
A
#
# COMPACT_ATOMS: atom_id res chain seq x y z
N LEU A 1 -20.12 23.46 -7.85
CA LEU A 1 -20.22 22.52 -9.01
C LEU A 1 -19.70 21.17 -8.53
N ARG A 2 -20.61 20.22 -8.32
CA ARG A 2 -20.35 18.89 -7.76
C ARG A 2 -19.88 17.97 -8.88
N ASN A 3 -18.57 17.76 -9.03
CA ASN A 3 -18.04 16.73 -9.92
C ASN A 3 -18.01 15.41 -9.16
N PHE A 4 -19.16 14.77 -8.99
CA PHE A 4 -19.22 13.35 -8.64
C PHE A 4 -18.86 12.56 -9.90
N PHE A 5 -17.61 12.15 -10.04
CA PHE A 5 -17.35 10.99 -10.88
C PHE A 5 -17.85 9.78 -10.10
N VAL A 6 -19.07 9.34 -10.40
CA VAL A 6 -19.51 8.00 -10.00
C VAL A 6 -18.71 7.04 -10.88
N PHE A 7 -17.66 6.46 -10.30
CA PHE A 7 -16.90 5.39 -10.93
C PHE A 7 -17.80 4.15 -11.00
N SER A 8 -18.60 4.02 -12.05
CA SER A 8 -19.21 2.74 -12.39
C SER A 8 -18.20 1.86 -13.11
N SER A 9 -18.35 0.54 -12.98
CA SER A 9 -17.59 -0.45 -13.75
C SER A 9 -17.60 -0.15 -15.25
N ASP A 10 -18.74 0.30 -15.75
CA ASP A 10 -19.00 0.49 -17.16
C ASP A 10 -18.20 1.67 -17.71
N ASN A 11 -17.96 2.70 -16.90
CA ASN A 11 -17.18 3.88 -17.29
C ASN A 11 -15.68 3.58 -17.34
N LEU A 12 -15.13 2.83 -16.38
CA LEU A 12 -13.69 2.53 -16.34
C LEU A 12 -13.28 1.43 -17.33
N ASN A 13 -14.13 0.42 -17.53
CA ASN A 13 -13.88 -0.64 -18.51
C ASN A 13 -13.91 -0.12 -19.96
N SER A 14 -14.49 1.05 -20.21
CA SER A 14 -14.49 1.72 -21.51
C SER A 14 -13.15 2.36 -21.90
N LEU A 15 -12.16 2.36 -20.99
CA LEU A 15 -10.86 3.01 -21.17
C LEU A 15 -9.71 1.98 -21.22
N PRO A 16 -9.60 1.17 -22.29
CA PRO A 16 -8.65 0.06 -22.37
C PRO A 16 -7.17 0.50 -22.37
N GLN A 17 -6.91 1.79 -22.65
CA GLN A 17 -5.56 2.37 -22.67
C GLN A 17 -5.24 3.21 -21.42
N LEU A 18 -6.08 3.14 -20.37
CA LEU A 18 -5.88 3.91 -19.15
C LEU A 18 -4.63 3.43 -18.40
N PHE A 19 -3.52 4.15 -18.63
CA PHE A 19 -2.21 3.80 -18.08
C PHE A 19 -1.96 4.36 -16.66
N SER A 20 -2.61 5.48 -16.33
CA SER A 20 -2.50 6.12 -15.02
C SER A 20 -3.87 6.64 -14.56
N LEU A 21 -4.14 6.45 -13.27
CA LEU A 21 -5.38 6.87 -12.63
C LEU A 21 -5.05 7.55 -11.30
N ASN A 22 -5.52 8.78 -11.14
CA ASN A 22 -5.40 9.55 -9.91
C ASN A 22 -6.81 9.92 -9.45
N ILE A 23 -7.21 9.38 -8.31
CA ILE A 23 -8.49 9.64 -7.69
C ILE A 23 -8.22 10.43 -6.41
N ARG A 24 -8.87 11.59 -6.30
CA ARG A 24 -8.87 12.41 -5.09
C ARG A 24 -10.31 12.71 -4.70
N THR A 25 -10.71 12.27 -3.53
CA THR A 25 -11.98 12.63 -2.92
C THR A 25 -11.74 13.48 -1.68
N ILE A 26 -12.71 14.36 -1.40
CA ILE A 26 -12.83 15.08 -0.14
C ILE A 26 -14.07 14.62 0.64
N HIS A 27 -14.76 13.61 0.12
CA HIS A 27 -15.96 13.03 0.69
C HIS A 27 -15.67 11.61 1.17
N ILE A 28 -16.36 11.23 2.25
CA ILE A 28 -16.38 9.87 2.75
C ILE A 28 -16.84 8.94 1.63
N ILE A 29 -16.15 7.81 1.48
CA ILE A 29 -16.48 6.79 0.49
C ILE A 29 -17.04 5.58 1.22
N ASP A 30 -18.29 5.25 0.93
CA ASP A 30 -18.98 4.15 1.59
C ASP A 30 -18.46 2.75 1.18
N ASP A 31 -17.91 2.62 -0.04
CA ASP A 31 -17.41 1.33 -0.56
C ASP A 31 -16.05 1.45 -1.25
N LEU A 32 -14.99 1.48 -0.42
CA LEU A 32 -13.61 1.46 -0.87
C LEU A 32 -13.22 0.15 -1.56
N ASN A 33 -13.86 -0.97 -1.20
CA ASN A 33 -13.60 -2.27 -1.82
C ASN A 33 -13.99 -2.27 -3.30
N ASN A 34 -15.14 -1.66 -3.63
CA ASN A 34 -15.56 -1.52 -5.03
C ASN A 34 -14.57 -0.68 -5.84
N ILE A 35 -14.02 0.40 -5.28
CA ILE A 35 -13.01 1.22 -5.96
C ILE A 35 -11.77 0.40 -6.28
N TYR A 36 -11.22 -0.33 -5.32
CA TYR A 36 -10.03 -1.16 -5.56
C TYR A 36 -10.31 -2.31 -6.54
N ARG A 37 -11.50 -2.94 -6.46
CA ARG A 37 -11.92 -3.95 -7.44
C ARG A 37 -11.91 -3.39 -8.86
N LEU A 38 -12.46 -2.19 -9.06
CA LEU A 38 -12.45 -1.52 -10.36
C LEU A 38 -11.04 -1.15 -10.83
N ILE A 39 -10.18 -0.69 -9.92
CA ILE A 39 -8.80 -0.33 -10.24
C ILE A 39 -8.00 -1.57 -10.66
N PHE A 40 -8.10 -2.68 -9.92
CA PHE A 40 -7.24 -3.85 -10.12
C PHE A 40 -7.54 -4.65 -11.39
N VAL A 41 -8.76 -4.55 -11.93
CA VAL A 41 -9.13 -5.21 -13.20
C VAL A 41 -8.69 -4.44 -14.45
N LEU A 42 -8.19 -3.21 -14.31
CA LEU A 42 -7.79 -2.41 -15.47
C LEU A 42 -6.51 -2.95 -16.13
N PRO A 43 -6.57 -3.38 -17.40
CA PRO A 43 -5.54 -4.22 -18.00
C PRO A 43 -4.23 -3.48 -18.33
N THR A 44 -4.27 -2.16 -18.46
CA THR A 44 -3.11 -1.32 -18.83
C THR A 44 -2.68 -0.37 -17.72
N LEU A 45 -3.37 -0.37 -16.57
CA LEU A 45 -3.13 0.57 -15.50
C LEU A 45 -1.84 0.22 -14.74
N LYS A 46 -0.82 1.06 -14.91
CA LYS A 46 0.48 0.91 -14.23
C LYS A 46 0.64 1.81 -13.03
N TYR A 47 -0.03 2.96 -13.02
CA TYR A 47 0.15 3.99 -11.99
C TYR A 47 -1.18 4.34 -11.35
N ASN A 48 -1.34 4.03 -10.07
CA ASN A 48 -2.52 4.39 -9.31
C ASN A 48 -2.16 5.30 -8.12
N LYS A 49 -2.94 6.36 -7.94
CA LYS A 49 -2.91 7.20 -6.74
C LYS A 49 -4.33 7.39 -6.21
N LEU A 50 -4.54 7.05 -4.95
CA LEU A 50 -5.83 7.19 -4.28
C LEU A 50 -5.69 8.04 -3.03
N TYR A 51 -6.30 9.23 -3.06
CA TYR A 51 -6.35 10.19 -1.96
C TYR A 51 -7.76 10.24 -1.40
N LEU A 52 -7.94 9.74 -0.18
CA LEU A 52 -9.22 9.81 0.54
C LEU A 52 -9.02 10.51 1.88
N TYR A 53 -9.97 11.36 2.22
CA TYR A 53 -9.96 12.14 3.45
C TYR A 53 -10.86 11.47 4.49
N GLU A 54 -10.37 11.31 5.72
CA GLU A 54 -11.16 10.88 6.90
C GLU A 54 -11.98 9.58 6.73
N ASN A 55 -11.40 8.55 6.14
CA ASN A 55 -12.08 7.27 5.95
C ASN A 55 -11.64 6.24 7.00
N GLU A 56 -12.49 5.98 7.99
CA GLU A 56 -12.52 4.69 8.70
C GLU A 56 -13.13 3.64 7.75
N CYS A 57 -12.37 3.18 6.77
CA CYS A 57 -12.87 2.18 5.82
C CYS A 57 -12.20 0.84 6.07
N SER A 58 -13.01 -0.17 6.41
CA SER A 58 -12.56 -1.56 6.46
C SER A 58 -12.41 -2.12 5.05
N ILE A 59 -11.19 -2.42 4.63
CA ILE A 59 -10.90 -3.03 3.33
C ILE A 59 -10.91 -4.55 3.49
N SER A 60 -11.92 -5.19 2.94
CA SER A 60 -11.99 -6.64 2.83
C SER A 60 -12.06 -6.96 1.35
N ILE A 61 -10.93 -7.23 0.68
CA ILE A 61 -10.96 -7.53 -0.77
C ILE A 61 -10.82 -9.04 -1.01
N PRO A 62 -11.94 -9.77 -1.12
CA PRO A 62 -12.00 -10.98 -1.90
C PRO A 62 -12.29 -10.60 -3.36
N ILE A 63 -11.37 -10.92 -4.26
CA ILE A 63 -11.68 -11.08 -5.68
C ILE A 63 -12.10 -12.55 -5.87
N GLY A 64 -13.24 -12.74 -6.53
CA GLY A 64 -13.86 -14.05 -6.74
C GLY A 64 -12.88 -15.04 -7.38
N THR A 65 -12.74 -16.20 -6.72
CA THR A 65 -12.40 -17.56 -7.17
C THR A 65 -11.25 -17.83 -8.17
N GLU A 66 -10.78 -16.84 -8.94
CA GLU A 66 -9.66 -16.92 -9.87
C GLU A 66 -8.83 -15.63 -9.69
N LYS A 67 -7.65 -15.72 -9.06
CA LYS A 67 -6.80 -14.55 -8.76
C LYS A 67 -6.42 -13.78 -10.04
N GLN A 68 -7.17 -12.75 -10.39
CA GLN A 68 -6.75 -11.77 -11.39
C GLN A 68 -5.77 -10.78 -10.74
N PHE A 69 -4.51 -10.83 -11.17
CA PHE A 69 -3.48 -9.91 -10.70
C PHE A 69 -3.49 -8.61 -11.50
N SER A 70 -3.34 -7.49 -10.79
CA SER A 70 -3.23 -6.17 -11.39
C SER A 70 -1.90 -5.97 -12.11
N THR A 71 -1.90 -5.05 -13.09
CA THR A 71 -0.69 -4.63 -13.80
C THR A 71 0.04 -3.46 -13.16
N ILE A 72 -0.44 -2.98 -12.00
CA ILE A 72 0.09 -1.82 -11.29
C ILE A 72 1.56 -2.04 -10.91
N GLU A 73 2.38 -1.05 -11.28
CA GLU A 73 3.80 -0.95 -10.93
C GLU A 73 4.05 0.17 -9.90
N TYR A 74 3.14 1.14 -9.79
CA TYR A 74 3.17 2.22 -8.80
C TYR A 74 1.82 2.34 -8.11
N LEU A 75 1.81 2.18 -6.79
CA LEU A 75 0.62 2.30 -5.94
C LEU A 75 0.87 3.37 -4.87
N HIS A 76 -0.04 4.34 -4.79
CA HIS A 76 -0.04 5.35 -3.73
C HIS A 76 -1.36 5.31 -2.97
N ILE A 77 -1.25 5.00 -1.68
CA ILE A 77 -2.35 4.87 -0.74
C ILE A 77 -2.27 6.08 0.21
N ALA A 78 -3.23 6.98 0.08
CA ALA A 78 -3.36 8.16 0.91
C ALA A 78 -4.74 8.19 1.58
N HIS A 79 -4.98 7.16 2.38
CA HIS A 79 -6.12 7.01 3.30
C HIS A 79 -5.69 6.07 4.43
N CYS A 80 -6.44 6.02 5.53
CA CYS A 80 -6.16 5.11 6.64
C CYS A 80 -6.19 3.64 6.17
N TYR A 81 -5.31 2.82 6.75
CA TYR A 81 -5.24 1.39 6.47
C TYR A 81 -4.76 0.61 7.69
N THR A 82 -5.16 -0.64 7.80
CA THR A 82 -4.53 -1.65 8.67
C THR A 82 -3.48 -2.45 7.89
N PHE A 83 -2.60 -3.21 8.55
CA PHE A 83 -1.61 -4.04 7.86
C PHE A 83 -2.24 -5.22 7.14
N ASP A 84 -3.30 -5.80 7.68
CA ASP A 84 -4.09 -6.84 7.00
C ASP A 84 -4.70 -6.31 5.69
N GLU A 85 -5.22 -5.09 5.71
CA GLU A 85 -5.77 -4.42 4.53
C GLU A 85 -4.68 -4.11 3.50
N LEU A 86 -3.54 -3.57 3.96
CA LEU A 86 -2.40 -3.31 3.10
C LEU A 86 -1.88 -4.61 2.48
N HIS A 87 -1.75 -5.67 3.27
CA HIS A 87 -1.38 -7.02 2.82
C HIS A 87 -2.35 -7.51 1.74
N ALA A 88 -3.66 -7.40 1.98
CA ALA A 88 -4.67 -7.77 1.00
C ALA A 88 -4.50 -6.97 -0.31
N LEU A 89 -4.34 -5.65 -0.24
CA LEU A 89 -4.15 -4.79 -1.41
C LEU A 89 -2.91 -5.16 -2.22
N ILE A 90 -1.75 -5.26 -1.57
CA ILE A 90 -0.49 -5.49 -2.28
C ILE A 90 -0.39 -6.91 -2.84
N SER A 91 -1.13 -7.87 -2.26
CA SER A 91 -1.22 -9.25 -2.78
C SER A 91 -1.80 -9.34 -4.20
N TYR A 92 -2.58 -8.34 -4.62
CA TYR A 92 -3.11 -8.22 -5.98
C TYR A 92 -2.16 -7.51 -6.95
N THR A 93 -1.02 -7.00 -6.47
CA THR A 93 -0.08 -6.20 -7.26
C THR A 93 1.32 -6.84 -7.35
N PRO A 94 1.48 -8.05 -7.91
CA PRO A 94 2.77 -8.74 -7.94
C PRO A 94 3.83 -8.02 -8.80
N LYS A 95 3.41 -7.08 -9.66
CA LYS A 95 4.30 -6.25 -10.49
C LYS A 95 4.72 -4.94 -9.81
N LEU A 96 4.30 -4.72 -8.56
CA LEU A 96 4.53 -3.48 -7.83
C LEU A 96 6.03 -3.20 -7.69
N ARG A 97 6.44 -1.99 -8.08
CA ARG A 97 7.82 -1.48 -7.99
C ARG A 97 7.95 -0.37 -6.96
N HIS A 98 6.89 0.42 -6.81
CA HIS A 98 6.83 1.58 -5.93
C HIS A 98 5.56 1.53 -5.10
N LEU A 99 5.72 1.47 -3.78
CA LEU A 99 4.65 1.61 -2.81
C LEU A 99 4.83 2.92 -2.06
N ASN A 100 3.78 3.74 -2.00
CA ASN A 100 3.79 4.98 -1.24
C ASN A 100 2.56 5.05 -0.32
N LEU A 101 2.80 5.06 0.98
CA LEU A 101 1.82 5.10 2.05
C LEU A 101 1.94 6.46 2.72
N SER A 102 1.09 7.42 2.37
CA SER A 102 1.25 8.81 2.82
C SER A 102 0.20 9.27 3.82
N HIS A 103 -0.55 8.33 4.37
CA HIS A 103 -1.50 8.58 5.45
C HIS A 103 -1.17 7.64 6.62
N GLU A 104 -1.66 8.00 7.79
CA GLU A 104 -1.52 7.23 9.01
C GLU A 104 -2.10 5.82 8.83
N ASN A 105 -1.30 4.82 9.22
CA ASN A 105 -1.82 3.50 9.55
C ASN A 105 -2.77 3.60 10.74
N GLN A 106 -3.71 2.68 10.89
CA GLN A 106 -4.48 2.55 12.12
C GLN A 106 -3.72 1.69 13.14
N ASP A 107 -4.10 1.80 14.42
CA ASP A 107 -3.67 0.86 15.45
C ASP A 107 -4.19 -0.53 15.08
N ASP A 108 -3.28 -1.47 14.93
CA ASP A 108 -3.57 -2.77 14.36
C ASP A 108 -2.65 -3.85 14.94
N SER A 109 -3.24 -4.71 15.78
CA SER A 109 -2.55 -5.85 16.40
C SER A 109 -2.33 -7.03 15.44
N THR A 110 -2.79 -6.96 14.19
CA THR A 110 -2.73 -8.08 13.24
C THR A 110 -1.40 -8.20 12.49
N ILE A 111 -0.48 -7.26 12.63
CA ILE A 111 0.81 -7.33 11.91
C ILE A 111 1.63 -8.59 12.23
N GLU A 112 1.49 -9.15 13.43
CA GLU A 112 2.16 -10.39 13.83
C GLU A 112 1.63 -11.63 13.08
N ILE A 113 0.38 -11.59 12.59
CA ILE A 113 -0.24 -12.70 11.83
C ILE A 113 -0.14 -12.52 10.31
N MET A 114 0.42 -11.39 9.85
CA MET A 114 0.62 -11.12 8.44
C MET A 114 1.48 -12.20 7.78
N LEU A 115 0.97 -12.80 6.71
CA LEU A 115 1.71 -13.80 5.95
C LEU A 115 2.76 -13.12 5.05
N PRO A 116 3.90 -13.78 4.76
CA PRO A 116 4.85 -13.26 3.79
C PRO A 116 4.21 -13.08 2.40
N ILE A 117 4.43 -11.92 1.77
CA ILE A 117 4.08 -11.69 0.37
C ILE A 117 5.34 -11.48 -0.44
N THR A 118 5.49 -12.26 -1.50
CA THR A 118 6.57 -12.06 -2.45
C THR A 118 6.26 -10.89 -3.39
N LEU A 119 6.92 -9.75 -3.17
CA LEU A 119 6.88 -8.59 -4.06
C LEU A 119 8.24 -8.41 -4.78
N ASP A 120 8.58 -9.36 -5.64
CA ASP A 120 9.91 -9.46 -6.29
C ASP A 120 10.36 -8.20 -7.03
N ASN A 121 9.43 -7.37 -7.48
CA ASN A 121 9.73 -6.15 -8.23
C ASN A 121 9.82 -4.90 -7.34
N LEU A 122 9.49 -5.00 -6.06
CA LEU A 122 9.40 -3.86 -5.16
C LEU A 122 10.80 -3.32 -4.87
N THR A 123 11.03 -2.07 -5.29
CA THR A 123 12.33 -1.39 -5.14
C THR A 123 12.23 -0.11 -4.33
N TYR A 124 11.03 0.43 -4.16
CA TYR A 124 10.80 1.68 -3.46
C TYR A 124 9.62 1.56 -2.50
N ILE A 125 9.84 1.94 -1.25
CA ILE A 125 8.80 2.15 -0.24
C ILE A 125 8.97 3.55 0.34
N SER A 126 7.86 4.28 0.40
CA SER A 126 7.72 5.47 1.23
C SER A 126 6.57 5.23 2.18
N MET A 127 6.76 5.44 3.47
CA MET A 127 5.69 5.30 4.46
C MET A 127 5.71 6.40 5.51
N TYR A 128 4.51 6.85 5.85
CA TYR A 128 4.22 7.63 7.03
C TYR A 128 3.59 6.72 8.07
N THR A 129 4.15 6.66 9.27
CA THR A 129 3.74 5.76 10.34
C THR A 129 3.43 6.58 11.59
N ASN A 130 2.30 6.29 12.24
CA ASN A 130 1.93 6.97 13.49
C ASN A 130 1.69 5.96 14.63
N TYR A 131 1.14 4.79 14.32
CA TYR A 131 0.71 3.82 15.33
C TYR A 131 1.54 2.53 15.36
N ILE A 132 2.61 2.42 14.55
CA ILE A 132 3.51 1.27 14.65
C ILE A 132 4.74 1.57 15.49
N ASN A 133 5.14 0.59 16.28
CA ASN A 133 6.47 0.56 16.90
C ASN A 133 7.52 -0.03 15.93
N PHE A 134 8.79 -0.02 16.33
CA PHE A 134 9.88 -0.50 15.49
C PHE A 134 9.81 -2.02 15.24
N ASP A 135 9.40 -2.82 16.22
CA ASP A 135 9.32 -4.28 16.09
C ASP A 135 8.29 -4.68 15.03
N GLU A 136 7.13 -4.02 15.06
CA GLU A 136 6.08 -4.13 14.05
C GLU A 136 6.57 -3.72 12.66
N PHE A 137 7.23 -2.56 12.56
CA PHE A 137 7.85 -2.12 11.32
C PHE A 137 8.86 -3.15 10.78
N GLU A 138 9.70 -3.73 11.64
CA GLU A 138 10.67 -4.76 11.26
C GLU A 138 9.97 -6.03 10.73
N ILE A 139 8.86 -6.47 11.36
CA ILE A 139 8.03 -7.58 10.87
C ILE A 139 7.47 -7.26 9.47
N PHE A 140 6.92 -6.07 9.27
CA PHE A 140 6.42 -5.65 7.95
C PHE A 140 7.50 -5.70 6.88
N ILE A 141 8.66 -5.10 7.14
CA ILE A 141 9.78 -5.09 6.19
C ILE A 141 10.21 -6.53 5.87
N LYS A 142 10.34 -7.39 6.88
CA LYS A 142 10.66 -8.82 6.71
C LYS A 142 9.67 -9.55 5.80
N HIS A 143 8.43 -9.09 5.68
CA HIS A 143 7.45 -9.71 4.78
C HIS A 143 7.52 -9.24 3.33
N ILE A 144 8.21 -8.14 3.00
CA ILE A 144 8.17 -7.53 1.65
C ILE A 144 9.54 -7.09 1.07
N TYR A 145 10.65 -7.27 1.78
CA TYR A 145 11.96 -6.65 1.52
C TYR A 145 12.72 -7.03 0.23
N SER A 146 12.22 -7.96 -0.60
CA SER A 146 13.03 -8.79 -1.50
C SER A 146 14.05 -8.04 -2.38
N ASN A 147 13.71 -6.87 -2.93
CA ASN A 147 14.59 -6.07 -3.78
C ASN A 147 14.60 -4.58 -3.43
N LEU A 148 14.33 -4.22 -2.17
CA LEU A 148 14.16 -2.84 -1.75
C LEU A 148 15.47 -2.03 -1.88
N LYS A 149 15.46 -0.98 -2.71
CA LYS A 149 16.58 -0.05 -2.98
C LYS A 149 16.39 1.33 -2.38
N THR A 150 15.17 1.68 -2.02
CA THR A 150 14.86 2.96 -1.39
C THR A 150 13.78 2.75 -0.35
N LEU A 151 14.07 3.23 0.85
CA LEU A 151 13.16 3.20 1.99
C LEU A 151 13.11 4.62 2.56
N TYR A 152 11.95 5.25 2.47
CA TYR A 152 11.66 6.53 3.11
C TYR A 152 10.63 6.28 4.21
N VAL A 153 10.97 6.61 5.45
CA VAL A 153 10.10 6.43 6.60
C VAL A 153 9.99 7.75 7.34
N THR A 154 8.77 8.18 7.60
CA THR A 154 8.47 9.26 8.53
C THR A 154 7.63 8.68 9.65
N PHE A 155 8.10 8.79 10.88
CA PHE A 155 7.40 8.31 12.06
C PHE A 155 7.07 9.49 12.97
N LEU A 156 5.87 9.49 13.55
CA LEU A 156 5.55 10.39 14.66
C LEU A 156 6.14 9.79 15.95
N TYR A 157 6.61 10.67 16.85
CA TYR A 157 7.53 10.43 17.97
C TYR A 157 7.08 9.44 19.08
N GLN A 158 6.19 8.49 18.80
CA GLN A 158 5.62 7.62 19.82
C GLN A 158 6.58 6.50 20.28
N ASP A 159 7.42 5.97 19.38
CA ASP A 159 8.42 4.94 19.74
C ASP A 159 9.86 5.44 19.56
N ILE A 160 10.57 5.57 20.68
CA ILE A 160 11.97 6.01 20.72
C ILE A 160 12.92 5.01 20.05
N ALA A 161 12.50 3.76 19.84
CA ALA A 161 13.33 2.73 19.22
C ALA A 161 13.70 3.05 17.77
N PHE A 162 12.90 3.88 17.08
CA PHE A 162 13.26 4.42 15.76
C PHE A 162 14.49 5.33 15.78
N LEU A 163 14.91 5.83 16.94
CA LEU A 163 16.15 6.62 17.10
C LEU A 163 17.38 5.75 17.39
N TYR A 164 17.19 4.45 17.63
CA TYR A 164 18.29 3.54 17.95
C TYR A 164 19.01 3.08 16.68
N ALA A 165 20.15 3.72 16.39
CA ALA A 165 20.97 3.40 15.21
C ALA A 165 21.33 1.91 15.08
N HIS A 166 21.60 1.22 16.19
CA HIS A 166 21.93 -0.20 16.17
C HIS A 166 20.79 -1.09 15.67
N ARG A 167 19.52 -0.72 15.92
CA ARG A 167 18.36 -1.46 15.41
C ARG A 167 18.24 -1.31 13.89
N TRP A 168 18.41 -0.08 13.39
CA TRP A 168 18.46 0.18 11.95
C TRP A 168 19.60 -0.55 11.27
N GLU A 169 20.79 -0.55 11.86
CA GLU A 169 21.95 -1.28 11.34
C GLU A 169 21.62 -2.78 11.21
N GLN A 170 21.06 -3.40 12.26
CA GLN A 170 20.66 -4.81 12.23
C GLN A 170 19.62 -5.10 11.14
N LEU A 171 18.57 -4.27 11.04
CA LEU A 171 17.53 -4.39 10.01
C LEU A 171 18.13 -4.32 8.60
N ILE A 172 19.01 -3.34 8.36
CA ILE A 172 19.66 -3.12 7.05
C ILE A 172 20.61 -4.27 6.72
N LEU A 173 21.40 -4.72 7.69
CA LEU A 173 22.33 -5.83 7.50
C LEU A 173 21.60 -7.12 7.15
N ARG A 174 20.44 -7.36 7.77
CA ARG A 174 19.69 -8.62 7.69
C ARG A 174 18.73 -8.70 6.51
N TYR A 175 17.99 -7.63 6.22
CA TYR A 175 16.91 -7.65 5.23
C TYR A 175 17.16 -6.68 4.08
N LEU A 176 17.69 -5.49 4.34
CA LEU A 176 17.76 -4.42 3.33
C LEU A 176 19.16 -4.31 2.69
N SER A 177 19.72 -5.45 2.29
CA SER A 177 21.10 -5.53 1.80
C SER A 177 21.39 -4.63 0.58
N GLN A 178 20.38 -4.33 -0.24
CA GLN A 178 20.52 -3.47 -1.41
C GLN A 178 20.58 -1.97 -1.07
N LEU A 179 20.26 -1.56 0.16
CA LEU A 179 20.38 -0.16 0.62
C LEU A 179 21.82 0.24 0.97
N LYS A 180 22.76 -0.71 1.05
CA LYS A 180 24.16 -0.47 1.42
C LYS A 180 24.99 0.17 0.31
N LYS A 181 24.42 0.34 -0.88
CA LYS A 181 25.12 0.72 -2.11
C LYS A 181 24.98 2.21 -2.41
#